data_AF-A0A4U1EP95-F1
#
_entry.id   AF-A0A4U1EP95-F1
#
_cell.length_a   1.000
_cell.length_b   1.000
_cell.length_c   1.000
_cell.angle_alpha   90.00
_cell.angle_beta   90.00
_cell.angle_gamma   90.00
#
_symmetry.space_group_name_H-M   'P 1'
#
loop_
_entity.id
_entity.type
_entity.pdbx_description
1 polymer ?
#
loop_
_entity_poly.entity_id
_entity_poly.type
_entity_poly.pdbx_seq_one_letter_code
_entity_poly.pdbx_strand_id
1 'polypeptide(L)'
;MKKKQQQQHPGSGADPWPHGAPLGGAPPGLGSWKRRVSLLPLLRFSLRDYGFCMATLLVFCLGSLFYQLGGGPPRFLLDLRQYLGNSTYLDDHGPPPSKALPFPSQVVYNRVGKCGSRTVVLLLRILSEKHGFNLVTSDIHNKTRLTKNEQMELIKNISTAEQPYLFTRHVHFLNFSRFGGDQPVYINIIRDPVNRFLSNYFFRRFGDWRGEQNHMIRTPSMRQEERYL
;
A
#
# COMPACT_ATOMS: atom_id res chain seq x y z
N MET A 1 17.59 -10.59 -61.47
CA MET A 1 16.35 -10.31 -62.23
C MET A 1 15.46 -9.39 -61.40
N LYS A 2 15.16 -8.21 -61.93
CA LYS A 2 14.25 -7.20 -61.36
C LYS A 2 12.79 -7.70 -61.48
N LYS A 3 11.94 -7.39 -60.50
CA LYS A 3 10.61 -6.84 -60.77
C LYS A 3 10.10 -6.04 -59.57
N LYS A 4 9.68 -4.82 -59.91
CA LYS A 4 9.15 -3.72 -59.10
C LYS A 4 7.80 -3.38 -59.73
N GLN A 5 6.76 -3.19 -58.92
CA GLN A 5 5.51 -2.45 -59.23
C GLN A 5 4.76 -2.34 -57.89
N GLN A 6 4.62 -1.18 -57.23
CA GLN A 6 3.74 -0.01 -57.51
C GLN A 6 2.31 -0.43 -57.86
N GLN A 7 1.21 0.13 -57.35
CA GLN A 7 0.87 1.25 -56.45
C GLN A 7 -0.67 1.28 -56.39
N GLN A 8 -1.31 1.79 -55.33
CA GLN A 8 -2.45 2.76 -55.38
C GLN A 8 -3.22 2.88 -54.05
N HIS A 9 -3.26 4.11 -53.53
CA HIS A 9 -4.38 4.73 -52.80
C HIS A 9 -5.22 5.53 -53.82
N PRO A 10 -6.50 5.87 -53.54
CA PRO A 10 -6.79 7.23 -53.04
C PRO A 10 -8.07 7.40 -52.15
N GLY A 11 -8.20 8.59 -51.54
CA GLY A 11 -9.47 9.22 -51.09
C GLY A 11 -9.72 9.18 -49.57
N SER A 12 -9.67 10.26 -48.76
CA SER A 12 -10.27 11.61 -48.73
C SER A 12 -11.60 11.70 -47.95
N GLY A 13 -11.64 12.53 -46.89
CA GLY A 13 -12.82 12.96 -46.12
C GLY A 13 -12.52 12.95 -44.60
N ALA A 14 -12.07 14.02 -43.94
CA ALA A 14 -12.73 15.30 -43.60
C ALA A 14 -13.96 15.13 -42.65
N ASP A 15 -13.70 15.21 -41.33
CA ASP A 15 -14.34 15.97 -40.22
C ASP A 15 -15.89 16.09 -40.08
N PRO A 16 -16.46 16.58 -38.96
CA PRO A 16 -15.98 16.74 -37.56
C PRO A 16 -17.02 16.33 -36.47
N TRP A 17 -16.54 16.34 -35.21
CA TRP A 17 -17.29 16.37 -33.95
C TRP A 17 -18.33 17.52 -33.86
N PRO A 18 -19.44 17.35 -33.11
CA PRO A 18 -20.19 18.48 -32.57
C PRO A 18 -19.83 18.73 -31.09
N HIS A 19 -19.25 19.90 -30.85
CA HIS A 19 -19.33 20.59 -29.56
C HIS A 19 -20.71 21.23 -29.42
N GLY A 20 -21.39 20.98 -28.30
CA GLY A 20 -22.61 21.70 -27.91
C GLY A 20 -22.41 22.39 -26.56
N ALA A 21 -22.24 23.71 -26.56
CA ALA A 21 -22.32 24.55 -25.38
C ALA A 21 -23.78 25.06 -25.22
N PRO A 22 -24.32 25.19 -23.99
CA PRO A 22 -25.61 25.82 -23.77
C PRO A 22 -25.46 27.34 -23.60
N LEU A 23 -26.24 28.10 -24.37
CA LEU A 23 -26.41 29.55 -24.21
C LEU A 23 -27.78 29.86 -23.60
N GLY A 24 -27.75 30.65 -22.52
CA GLY A 24 -28.60 31.83 -22.38
C GLY A 24 -29.90 31.72 -21.57
N GLY A 25 -30.05 32.61 -20.58
CA GLY A 25 -31.34 33.21 -20.24
C GLY A 25 -31.65 33.38 -18.75
N ALA A 26 -31.18 34.46 -18.14
CA ALA A 26 -31.69 35.03 -16.88
C ALA A 26 -32.75 36.13 -17.17
N PRO A 27 -33.57 36.56 -16.18
CA PRO A 27 -35.01 36.84 -16.36
C PRO A 27 -35.40 38.34 -16.35
N PRO A 28 -36.69 38.63 -16.62
CA PRO A 28 -37.46 39.60 -15.83
C PRO A 28 -38.81 38.97 -15.41
N GLY A 29 -39.56 39.37 -14.38
CA GLY A 29 -39.67 40.62 -13.65
C GLY A 29 -41.01 40.55 -12.88
N LEU A 30 -40.93 40.82 -11.57
CA LEU A 30 -41.86 41.58 -10.73
C LEU A 30 -43.38 41.63 -11.09
N GLY A 31 -44.20 40.92 -10.29
CA GLY A 31 -45.64 41.16 -10.14
C GLY A 31 -46.02 41.43 -8.68
N SER A 32 -46.32 42.69 -8.37
CA SER A 32 -46.61 43.24 -7.04
C SER A 32 -48.06 42.99 -6.59
N TRP A 33 -48.26 42.44 -5.37
CA TRP A 33 -49.46 42.68 -4.57
C TRP A 33 -49.10 43.42 -3.28
N LYS A 34 -49.66 44.63 -3.13
CA LYS A 34 -49.44 45.54 -2.00
C LYS A 34 -50.58 45.44 -0.97
N ARG A 35 -50.18 45.78 0.26
CA ARG A 35 -50.90 46.29 1.46
C ARG A 35 -51.17 45.22 2.53
N ARG A 36 -50.83 45.44 3.81
CA ARG A 36 -50.67 46.69 4.58
C ARG A 36 -49.48 46.61 5.54
N VAL A 37 -48.81 47.76 5.69
CA VAL A 37 -47.92 48.07 6.80
C VAL A 37 -48.78 48.31 8.04
N SER A 38 -48.43 47.66 9.15
CA SER A 38 -48.78 48.09 10.49
C SER A 38 -47.49 48.17 11.30
N LEU A 39 -47.26 49.36 11.85
CA LEU A 39 -46.12 49.77 12.65
C LEU A 39 -45.96 48.89 13.91
N LEU A 40 -44.69 48.73 14.32
CA LEU A 40 -44.16 48.08 15.54
C LEU A 40 -45.10 48.02 16.76
N PRO A 41 -44.89 47.02 17.62
CA PRO A 41 -44.52 47.39 18.97
C PRO A 41 -43.29 46.63 19.49
N LEU A 42 -42.36 47.42 20.03
CA LEU A 42 -41.63 47.20 21.28
C LEU A 42 -41.35 45.77 21.73
N LEU A 43 -40.05 45.51 21.92
CA LEU A 43 -39.50 44.57 22.89
C LEU A 43 -40.40 44.44 24.13
N ARG A 44 -41.09 43.31 24.24
CA ARG A 44 -41.52 42.75 25.52
C ARG A 44 -40.88 41.38 25.64
N PHE A 45 -39.60 41.35 25.98
CA PHE A 45 -38.99 40.14 26.52
C PHE A 45 -39.76 39.81 27.80
N SER A 46 -40.58 38.76 27.75
CA SER A 46 -41.26 38.26 28.93
C SER A 46 -40.17 37.81 29.91
N LEU A 47 -40.26 38.27 31.17
CA LEU A 47 -39.41 37.81 32.28
C LEU A 47 -39.38 36.28 32.38
N ARG A 48 -40.45 35.64 31.88
CA ARG A 48 -40.63 34.19 31.80
C ARG A 48 -39.77 33.52 30.72
N ASP A 49 -39.58 34.16 29.56
CA ASP A 49 -38.73 33.65 28.47
C ASP A 49 -37.25 33.83 28.80
N TYR A 50 -36.90 34.94 29.44
CA TYR A 50 -35.57 35.15 30.00
C TYR A 50 -35.29 34.15 31.13
N GLY A 51 -36.27 33.88 32.00
CA GLY A 51 -36.17 32.85 33.03
C GLY A 51 -35.91 31.45 32.45
N PHE A 52 -36.61 31.08 31.37
CA PHE A 52 -36.38 29.79 30.71
C PHE A 52 -34.99 29.73 30.06
N CYS A 53 -34.56 30.79 29.37
CA CYS A 53 -33.23 30.88 28.78
C CYS A 53 -32.13 30.79 29.85
N MET A 54 -32.22 31.57 30.93
CA MET A 54 -31.25 31.54 32.02
C MET A 54 -31.25 30.20 32.76
N ALA A 55 -32.41 29.53 32.91
CA ALA A 55 -32.47 28.18 33.46
C ALA A 55 -31.75 27.16 32.56
N THR A 56 -31.95 27.21 31.24
CA THR A 56 -31.23 26.32 30.31
C THR A 56 -29.72 26.57 30.31
N LEU A 57 -29.30 27.83 30.37
CA LEU A 57 -27.88 28.19 30.50
C LEU A 57 -27.30 27.71 31.84
N LEU A 58 -28.04 27.86 32.94
CA LEU A 58 -27.60 27.42 34.25
C LEU A 58 -27.47 25.90 34.32
N VAL A 59 -28.42 25.15 33.75
CA VAL A 59 -28.33 23.67 33.63
C VAL A 59 -27.14 23.26 32.76
N PHE A 60 -26.89 23.96 31.65
CA PHE A 60 -25.74 23.70 30.79
C PHE A 60 -24.40 24.01 31.50
N CYS A 61 -24.33 25.12 32.24
CA CYS A 61 -23.17 25.52 33.02
C CYS A 61 -22.92 24.56 34.19
N LEU A 62 -23.96 24.16 34.93
CA LEU A 62 -23.83 23.16 35.99
C LEU A 62 -23.44 21.80 35.42
N GLY A 63 -24.04 21.37 34.30
CA GLY A 63 -23.66 20.14 33.60
C GLY A 63 -22.19 20.15 33.17
N SER A 64 -21.70 21.28 32.65
CA SER A 64 -20.28 21.45 32.29
C SER A 64 -19.37 21.45 33.52
N LEU A 65 -19.78 22.09 34.62
CA LEU A 65 -19.04 22.11 35.88
C LEU A 65 -18.96 20.72 36.52
N PHE A 66 -20.05 19.96 36.54
CA PHE A 66 -20.07 18.56 36.99
C PHE A 66 -19.24 17.66 36.07
N TYR A 67 -19.23 17.93 34.77
CA TYR A 67 -18.37 17.23 33.80
C TYR A 67 -16.88 17.51 34.02
N GLN A 68 -16.51 18.74 34.41
CA GLN A 68 -15.14 19.11 34.76
C GLN A 68 -14.71 18.61 36.15
N LEU A 69 -15.61 18.61 37.14
CA LEU A 69 -15.35 18.05 38.47
C LEU A 69 -15.30 16.51 38.45
N GLY A 70 -15.99 15.86 37.50
CA GLY A 70 -15.97 14.40 37.28
C GLY A 70 -14.75 13.88 36.53
N GLY A 71 -13.75 14.72 36.23
CA GLY A 71 -12.50 14.32 35.58
C GLY A 71 -12.48 14.42 34.04
N GLY A 72 -13.43 15.16 33.45
CA GLY A 72 -13.45 15.44 32.01
C GLY A 72 -14.18 14.38 31.17
N PRO A 73 -13.96 14.35 29.84
CA PRO A 73 -14.69 13.47 28.95
C PRO A 73 -14.57 12.00 29.32
N PRO A 74 -15.68 11.22 29.25
CA PRO A 74 -15.60 9.78 29.44
C PRO A 74 -14.57 9.20 28.46
N ARG A 75 -13.74 8.26 28.94
CA ARG A 75 -12.62 7.69 28.20
C ARG A 75 -13.00 7.24 26.78
N PHE A 76 -14.23 6.76 26.61
CA PHE A 76 -14.79 6.41 25.31
C PHE A 76 -14.77 7.54 24.27
N LEU A 77 -15.05 8.80 24.65
CA LEU A 77 -15.00 9.93 23.71
C LEU A 77 -13.56 10.35 23.38
N LEU A 78 -12.62 10.16 24.30
CA LEU A 78 -11.19 10.32 24.02
C LEU A 78 -10.71 9.21 23.08
N ASP A 79 -11.09 7.96 23.34
CA ASP A 79 -10.79 6.80 22.51
C ASP A 79 -11.40 6.94 21.11
N LEU A 80 -12.65 7.43 21.02
CA LEU A 80 -13.33 7.66 19.75
C LEU A 80 -12.69 8.80 18.95
N ARG A 81 -12.27 9.89 19.62
CA ARG A 81 -11.49 10.97 18.99
C ARG A 81 -10.14 10.47 18.49
N GLN A 82 -9.49 9.60 19.25
CA GLN A 82 -8.20 9.02 18.90
C GLN A 82 -8.33 7.98 17.78
N TYR A 83 -9.45 7.26 17.73
CA TYR A 83 -9.77 6.30 16.68
C TYR A 83 -10.18 6.97 15.37
N LEU A 84 -10.98 8.05 15.44
CA LEU A 84 -11.41 8.83 14.27
C LEU A 84 -10.34 9.82 13.76
N GLY A 85 -9.39 10.23 14.63
CA GLY A 85 -8.30 11.15 14.28
C GLY A 85 -7.09 10.49 13.61
N ASN A 86 -6.95 9.16 13.67
CA ASN A 86 -5.79 8.42 13.15
C ASN A 86 -5.86 8.14 11.63
N SER A 87 -6.30 9.11 10.83
CA SER A 87 -6.20 9.01 9.37
C SER A 87 -5.77 10.33 8.75
N THR A 88 -4.51 10.68 8.92
CA THR A 88 -3.77 11.50 7.96
C THR A 88 -2.30 11.14 8.02
N TYR A 89 -1.96 10.17 7.16
CA TYR A 89 -0.75 9.90 6.38
C TYR A 89 0.51 10.81 6.47
N LEU A 90 0.60 11.92 7.22
CA LEU A 90 1.74 12.83 7.14
C LEU A 90 2.45 13.31 8.43
N ASP A 91 1.94 13.24 9.67
CA ASP A 91 2.67 13.89 10.79
C ASP A 91 2.59 13.24 12.20
N ASP A 92 2.26 11.95 12.33
CA ASP A 92 2.10 11.31 13.67
C ASP A 92 3.32 10.51 14.20
N HIS A 93 4.53 10.89 13.81
CA HIS A 93 5.73 10.35 14.45
C HIS A 93 6.28 11.32 15.50
N GLY A 94 5.61 11.38 16.66
CA GLY A 94 6.35 11.57 17.91
C GLY A 94 7.48 10.52 17.98
N PRO A 95 8.57 10.76 18.74
CA PRO A 95 9.66 9.79 18.82
C PRO A 95 9.04 8.42 19.11
N PRO A 96 9.34 7.39 18.29
CA PRO A 96 8.66 6.12 18.39
C PRO A 96 8.76 5.67 19.84
N PRO A 97 7.65 5.27 20.49
CA PRO A 97 7.73 4.77 21.85
C PRO A 97 8.81 3.69 21.86
N SER A 98 9.81 3.83 22.73
CA SER A 98 10.95 2.90 22.82
C SER A 98 10.54 1.53 23.40
N LYS A 99 9.32 1.08 23.12
CA LYS A 99 9.05 -0.35 23.03
C LYS A 99 9.65 -0.80 21.71
N ALA A 100 10.96 -1.02 21.72
CA ALA A 100 11.52 -2.06 20.89
C ALA A 100 10.72 -3.32 21.24
N LEU A 101 9.70 -3.63 20.42
CA LEU A 101 9.17 -4.99 20.39
C LEU A 101 10.40 -5.89 20.30
N PRO A 102 10.48 -6.99 21.08
CA PRO A 102 11.63 -7.87 21.02
C PRO A 102 11.87 -8.17 19.53
N PHE A 103 13.07 -7.80 19.04
CA PHE A 103 13.38 -7.94 17.62
C PHE A 103 13.02 -9.36 17.21
N PRO A 104 12.23 -9.55 16.14
CA PRO A 104 11.75 -10.88 15.79
C PRO A 104 12.95 -11.78 15.55
N SER A 105 13.07 -12.82 16.35
CA SER A 105 14.17 -13.80 16.27
C SER A 105 14.06 -14.72 15.06
N GLN A 106 12.89 -14.73 14.40
CA GLN A 106 12.56 -15.60 13.28
C GLN A 106 12.01 -14.77 12.12
N VAL A 107 12.78 -14.63 11.06
CA VAL A 107 12.38 -13.88 9.86
C VAL A 107 12.46 -14.79 8.64
N VAL A 108 11.41 -14.79 7.81
CA VAL A 108 11.36 -15.52 6.54
C VAL A 108 11.24 -14.53 5.39
N TYR A 109 12.26 -14.50 4.53
CA TYR A 109 12.23 -13.82 3.25
C TYR A 109 11.83 -14.79 2.13
N ASN A 110 10.53 -14.85 1.82
CA ASN A 110 10.00 -15.72 0.76
C ASN A 110 10.12 -15.06 -0.62
N ARG A 111 11.33 -15.10 -1.16
CA ARG A 111 11.77 -14.29 -2.31
C ARG A 111 11.01 -14.58 -3.58
N VAL A 112 10.65 -13.53 -4.31
CA VAL A 112 10.10 -13.64 -5.67
C VAL A 112 11.22 -13.46 -6.71
N GLY A 113 11.19 -14.27 -7.76
CA GLY A 113 12.15 -14.18 -8.86
C GLY A 113 12.06 -12.83 -9.60
N LYS A 114 13.21 -12.29 -10.01
CA LYS A 114 13.34 -11.04 -10.79
C LYS A 114 12.90 -9.76 -10.06
N CYS A 115 12.84 -9.80 -8.73
CA CYS A 115 12.54 -8.66 -7.86
C CYS A 115 13.78 -8.12 -7.10
N GLY A 116 14.99 -8.32 -7.62
CA GLY A 116 16.22 -7.86 -6.94
C GLY A 116 16.67 -8.73 -5.75
N SER A 117 16.14 -9.95 -5.64
CA SER A 117 16.39 -10.88 -4.52
C SER A 117 17.87 -11.20 -4.25
N ARG A 118 18.73 -11.09 -5.27
CA ARG A 118 20.17 -11.32 -5.15
C ARG A 118 20.87 -10.19 -4.39
N THR A 119 20.56 -8.94 -4.74
CA THR A 119 21.09 -7.76 -4.06
C THR A 119 20.69 -7.76 -2.59
N VAL A 120 19.43 -8.10 -2.32
CA VAL A 120 18.92 -8.21 -0.95
C VAL A 120 19.66 -9.29 -0.17
N VAL A 121 19.88 -10.48 -0.74
CA VAL A 121 20.63 -11.53 -0.02
C VAL A 121 22.09 -11.14 0.22
N LEU A 122 22.73 -10.42 -0.70
CA LEU A 122 24.09 -9.90 -0.46
C LEU A 122 24.10 -8.90 0.70
N LEU A 123 23.14 -7.98 0.72
CA LEU A 123 22.97 -7.04 1.84
C LEU A 123 22.72 -7.79 3.15
N LEU A 124 21.84 -8.79 3.16
CA LEU A 124 21.54 -9.58 4.35
C LEU A 124 22.76 -10.35 4.86
N ARG A 125 23.67 -10.78 3.97
CA ARG A 125 24.94 -11.41 4.38
C ARG A 125 25.85 -10.43 5.13
N ILE A 126 25.99 -9.21 4.59
CA ILE A 126 26.77 -8.15 5.25
C ILE A 126 26.15 -7.81 6.61
N LEU A 127 24.82 -7.75 6.68
CA LEU A 127 24.11 -7.49 7.92
C LEU A 127 24.20 -8.65 8.92
N SER A 128 24.20 -9.91 8.47
CA SER A 128 24.36 -11.06 9.36
C SER A 128 25.72 -11.06 10.04
N GLU A 129 26.78 -10.74 9.31
CA GLU A 129 28.13 -10.63 9.86
C GLU A 129 28.24 -9.47 10.86
N LYS A 130 27.60 -8.34 10.55
CA LYS A 130 27.62 -7.15 11.41
C LYS A 130 26.78 -7.28 12.68
N HIS A 131 25.63 -7.94 12.60
CA HIS A 131 24.64 -7.98 13.68
C HIS A 131 24.51 -9.36 14.35
N GLY A 132 25.26 -10.37 13.90
CA GLY A 132 25.36 -11.67 14.57
C GLY A 132 24.11 -12.53 14.49
N PHE A 133 23.38 -12.52 13.36
CA PHE A 133 22.24 -13.41 13.13
C PHE A 133 22.53 -14.45 12.04
N ASN A 134 21.84 -15.59 12.09
CA ASN A 134 22.05 -16.69 11.16
C ASN A 134 21.30 -16.47 9.83
N LEU A 135 22.03 -16.33 8.73
CA LEU A 135 21.44 -16.27 7.39
C LEU A 135 21.33 -17.69 6.80
N VAL A 136 20.12 -18.25 6.80
CA VAL A 136 19.87 -19.61 6.33
C VAL A 136 19.32 -19.59 4.91
N THR A 137 19.99 -20.28 3.98
CA THR A 137 19.54 -20.49 2.60
C THR A 137 19.35 -21.97 2.35
N SER A 138 18.23 -22.38 1.76
CA SER A 138 18.03 -23.77 1.33
C SER A 138 18.69 -24.04 -0.02
N ASP A 139 19.35 -25.19 -0.18
CA ASP A 139 19.97 -25.63 -1.44
C ASP A 139 18.95 -25.82 -2.59
N ILE A 140 17.70 -26.10 -2.26
CA ILE A 140 16.61 -26.24 -3.24
C ILE A 140 16.04 -24.87 -3.58
N HIS A 141 16.50 -24.28 -4.69
CA HIS A 141 16.08 -22.94 -5.12
C HIS A 141 14.92 -22.91 -6.13
N ASN A 142 14.71 -23.99 -6.89
CA ASN A 142 13.85 -23.97 -8.09
C ASN A 142 12.43 -24.51 -7.88
N LYS A 143 12.14 -25.13 -6.73
CA LYS A 143 10.82 -25.68 -6.41
C LYS A 143 10.05 -24.72 -5.50
N THR A 144 9.14 -23.94 -6.10
CA THR A 144 8.30 -22.96 -5.38
C THR A 144 7.03 -23.57 -4.80
N ARG A 145 6.44 -24.56 -5.49
CA ARG A 145 5.24 -25.30 -5.07
C ARG A 145 5.65 -26.59 -4.38
N LEU A 146 5.36 -26.68 -3.09
CA LEU A 146 5.70 -27.80 -2.24
C LEU A 146 4.45 -28.62 -1.93
N THR A 147 4.59 -29.94 -1.90
CA THR A 147 3.55 -30.85 -1.39
C THR A 147 3.40 -30.69 0.12
N LYS A 148 2.30 -31.16 0.72
CA LYS A 148 2.05 -31.02 2.17
C LYS A 148 3.19 -31.61 3.01
N ASN A 149 3.74 -32.75 2.61
CA ASN A 149 4.85 -33.40 3.30
C ASN A 149 6.14 -32.56 3.20
N GLU A 150 6.45 -32.03 2.02
CA GLU A 150 7.61 -31.14 1.82
C GLU A 150 7.46 -29.81 2.57
N GLN A 151 6.24 -29.29 2.70
CA GLN A 151 5.98 -28.09 3.50
C GLN A 151 6.25 -28.37 4.98
N MET A 152 5.76 -29.50 5.49
CA MET A 152 6.00 -29.91 6.88
C MET A 152 7.49 -30.13 7.16
N GLU A 153 8.21 -30.80 6.26
CA GLU A 153 9.65 -31.00 6.37
C GLU A 153 10.42 -29.68 6.32
N LEU A 154 10.06 -28.79 5.39
CA LEU A 154 10.68 -27.47 5.30
C LEU A 154 10.43 -26.63 6.56
N ILE A 155 9.21 -26.62 7.07
CA ILE A 155 8.86 -25.91 8.31
C ILE A 155 9.67 -26.47 9.47
N LYS A 156 9.75 -27.80 9.61
CA LYS A 156 10.55 -28.45 10.65
C LYS A 156 12.02 -28.03 10.56
N ASN A 157 12.61 -28.07 9.37
CA ASN A 157 14.01 -27.70 9.13
C ASN A 157 14.28 -26.22 9.45
N ILE A 158 13.33 -25.32 9.13
CA ILE A 158 13.45 -23.89 9.45
C ILE A 158 13.33 -23.67 10.96
N SER A 159 12.35 -24.32 11.62
CA SER A 159 12.13 -24.17 13.06
C SER A 159 13.25 -24.74 13.93
N THR A 160 14.04 -25.70 13.42
CA THR A 160 15.23 -26.22 14.11
C THR A 160 16.48 -25.34 13.95
N ALA A 161 16.43 -24.27 13.15
CA ALA A 161 17.57 -23.39 12.98
C ALA A 161 17.85 -22.58 14.25
N GLU A 162 19.13 -22.31 14.50
CA GLU A 162 19.57 -21.52 15.65
C GLU A 162 19.13 -20.06 15.51
N GLN A 163 18.40 -19.56 16.51
CA GLN A 163 17.86 -18.20 16.56
C GLN A 163 18.90 -17.21 17.14
N PRO A 164 18.94 -15.95 16.67
CA PRO A 164 18.05 -15.34 15.68
C PRO A 164 18.44 -15.73 14.24
N TYR A 165 17.46 -16.08 13.40
CA TYR A 165 17.69 -16.46 12.00
C TYR A 165 16.86 -15.64 11.01
N LEU A 166 17.42 -15.50 9.81
CA LEU A 166 16.73 -15.06 8.61
C LEU A 166 16.80 -16.15 7.55
N PHE A 167 15.67 -16.79 7.28
CA PHE A 167 15.54 -17.82 6.26
C PHE A 167 15.15 -17.21 4.92
N THR A 168 15.84 -17.60 3.84
CA THR A 168 15.57 -17.09 2.49
C THR A 168 15.45 -18.21 1.46
N ARG A 169 14.31 -18.25 0.76
CA ARG A 169 14.03 -19.22 -0.32
C ARG A 169 13.04 -18.65 -1.34
N HIS A 170 13.15 -19.10 -2.59
CA HIS A 170 12.07 -18.94 -3.58
C HIS A 170 10.96 -19.96 -3.30
N VAL A 171 10.02 -19.61 -2.42
CA VAL A 171 8.89 -20.45 -2.03
C VAL A 171 7.63 -19.60 -1.88
N HIS A 172 6.46 -20.19 -2.12
CA HIS A 172 5.21 -19.53 -1.78
C HIS A 172 5.06 -19.37 -0.27
N PHE A 173 4.09 -18.55 0.14
CA PHE A 173 3.75 -18.40 1.55
C PHE A 173 3.45 -19.78 2.18
N LEU A 174 3.99 -20.01 3.37
CA LEU A 174 3.77 -21.20 4.18
C LEU A 174 3.12 -20.75 5.49
N ASN A 175 2.05 -21.44 5.88
CA ASN A 175 1.41 -21.21 7.16
C ASN A 175 2.01 -22.19 8.17
N PHE A 176 2.85 -21.69 9.08
CA PHE A 176 3.54 -22.51 10.08
C PHE A 176 2.57 -23.01 11.15
N SER A 177 1.59 -22.18 11.52
CA SER A 177 0.56 -22.52 12.51
C SER A 177 -0.26 -23.75 12.11
N ARG A 178 -0.48 -23.98 10.80
CA ARG A 178 -1.16 -25.19 10.31
C ARG A 178 -0.42 -26.49 10.58
N PHE A 179 0.88 -26.42 10.86
CA PHE A 179 1.74 -27.57 11.14
C PHE A 179 2.26 -27.55 12.60
N GLY A 180 1.65 -26.75 13.47
CA GLY A 180 2.03 -26.66 14.89
C GLY A 180 3.32 -25.88 15.15
N GLY A 181 3.83 -25.12 14.18
CA GLY A 181 5.00 -24.26 14.35
C GLY A 181 4.61 -22.81 14.66
N ASP A 182 5.50 -22.10 15.34
CA ASP A 182 5.39 -20.65 15.53
C ASP A 182 5.49 -19.93 14.20
N GLN A 183 4.63 -18.95 13.97
CA GLN A 183 4.59 -18.20 12.72
C GLN A 183 5.72 -17.15 12.71
N PRO A 184 6.72 -17.29 11.82
CA PRO A 184 7.80 -16.32 11.74
C PRO A 184 7.32 -15.03 11.07
N VAL A 185 8.09 -13.95 11.22
CA VAL A 185 7.82 -12.68 10.52
C VAL A 185 8.18 -12.84 9.05
N TYR A 186 7.24 -12.55 8.17
CA TYR A 186 7.46 -12.59 6.72
C TYR A 186 7.88 -11.23 6.19
N ILE A 187 8.91 -11.24 5.35
CA ILE A 187 9.26 -10.11 4.49
C ILE A 187 9.23 -10.54 3.04
N ASN A 188 8.85 -9.64 2.14
CA ASN A 188 8.86 -9.88 0.70
C ASN A 188 9.15 -8.59 -0.05
N ILE A 189 9.72 -8.74 -1.24
CA ILE A 189 9.97 -7.64 -2.17
C ILE A 189 9.41 -8.07 -3.52
N ILE A 190 8.46 -7.30 -4.00
CA ILE A 190 7.82 -7.49 -5.30
C ILE A 190 8.21 -6.36 -6.25
N ARG A 191 8.09 -6.62 -7.55
CA ARG A 191 8.35 -5.69 -8.64
C ARG A 191 7.10 -5.57 -9.49
N ASP A 192 6.93 -4.42 -10.14
CA ASP A 192 5.94 -4.21 -11.19
C ASP A 192 5.87 -5.44 -12.15
N PRO A 193 4.68 -5.97 -12.43
CA PRO A 193 4.51 -7.23 -13.16
C PRO A 193 5.08 -7.19 -14.58
N VAL A 194 4.96 -6.08 -15.30
CA VAL A 194 5.47 -5.93 -16.68
C VAL A 194 7.00 -5.94 -16.66
N ASN A 195 7.60 -5.13 -15.79
CA ASN A 195 9.04 -5.09 -15.62
C ASN A 195 9.62 -6.42 -15.13
N ARG A 196 8.90 -7.13 -14.24
CA ARG A 196 9.27 -8.47 -13.78
C ARG A 196 9.24 -9.48 -14.93
N PHE A 197 8.21 -9.41 -15.78
CA PHE A 197 8.07 -10.25 -16.96
C PHE A 197 9.21 -10.00 -17.96
N LEU A 198 9.48 -8.74 -18.32
CA LEU A 198 10.58 -8.36 -19.21
C LEU A 198 11.93 -8.83 -18.67
N SER A 199 12.19 -8.62 -17.38
CA SER A 199 13.42 -9.11 -16.74
C SER A 199 13.54 -10.63 -16.79
N ASN A 200 12.42 -11.36 -16.62
CA ASN A 200 12.41 -12.81 -16.76
C ASN A 200 12.65 -13.27 -18.20
N TYR A 201 12.04 -12.59 -19.18
CA TYR A 201 12.20 -12.86 -20.61
C TYR A 201 13.68 -12.77 -21.01
N PHE A 202 14.31 -11.62 -20.76
CA PHE A 202 15.71 -11.39 -21.11
C PHE A 202 16.66 -12.28 -20.32
N PHE A 203 16.37 -12.57 -19.05
CA PHE A 203 17.18 -13.52 -18.28
C PHE A 203 17.13 -14.94 -18.84
N ARG A 204 15.97 -15.42 -19.31
CA ARG A 204 15.86 -16.76 -19.91
C ARG A 204 16.66 -16.84 -21.22
N ARG A 205 16.66 -15.76 -22.00
CA ARG A 205 17.36 -15.68 -23.30
C ARG A 205 18.87 -15.50 -23.15
N PHE A 206 19.30 -14.56 -22.31
CA PHE A 206 20.69 -14.11 -22.23
C PHE A 206 21.40 -14.54 -20.93
N GLY A 207 20.66 -15.00 -19.93
CA GLY A 207 21.21 -15.34 -18.61
C GLY A 207 21.46 -14.11 -17.74
N ASP A 208 22.19 -14.30 -16.64
CA ASP A 208 22.93 -13.22 -16.00
C ASP A 208 24.36 -13.26 -16.52
N TRP A 209 24.85 -12.12 -17.02
CA TRP A 209 26.17 -11.95 -17.64
C TRP A 209 27.37 -12.32 -16.75
N ARG A 210 27.15 -12.86 -15.54
CA ARG A 210 28.18 -13.30 -14.61
C ARG A 210 28.77 -14.68 -14.94
N GLY A 211 28.22 -15.40 -15.92
CA GLY A 211 28.82 -16.61 -16.48
C GLY A 211 29.16 -16.38 -17.95
N GLU A 212 30.43 -16.04 -18.23
CA GLU A 212 30.91 -15.68 -19.58
C GLU A 212 30.78 -16.79 -20.63
N GLN A 213 30.42 -18.01 -20.25
CA GLN A 213 30.30 -19.14 -21.20
C GLN A 213 28.86 -19.55 -21.52
N ASN A 214 27.87 -19.20 -20.68
CA ASN A 214 26.51 -19.73 -20.81
C ASN A 214 25.66 -19.03 -21.89
N HIS A 215 25.99 -17.79 -22.24
CA HIS A 215 25.20 -17.00 -23.18
C HIS A 215 25.42 -17.43 -24.64
N MET A 216 26.64 -17.88 -24.98
CA MET A 216 26.96 -18.47 -26.29
C MET A 216 26.23 -19.80 -26.51
N ILE A 217 26.12 -20.63 -25.46
CA ILE A 217 25.40 -21.91 -25.49
C ILE A 217 23.89 -21.70 -25.68
N ARG A 218 23.31 -20.67 -25.04
CA ARG A 218 21.87 -20.39 -25.09
C ARG A 218 21.40 -19.68 -26.36
N THR A 219 22.29 -18.94 -27.02
CA THR A 219 21.98 -18.17 -28.23
C THR A 219 23.00 -18.41 -29.34
N PRO A 220 23.11 -19.65 -29.85
CA PRO A 220 24.15 -20.03 -30.80
C PRO A 220 23.97 -19.36 -32.18
N SER A 221 22.74 -19.03 -32.57
CA SER A 221 22.41 -18.39 -33.85
C SER A 221 22.25 -16.87 -33.79
N MET A 222 22.38 -16.27 -32.61
CA MET A 222 22.19 -14.83 -32.42
C MET A 222 23.49 -14.09 -32.67
N ARG A 223 23.45 -13.05 -33.52
CA ARG A 223 24.66 -12.27 -33.84
C ARG A 223 25.15 -11.55 -32.60
N GLN A 224 26.46 -11.31 -32.54
CA GLN A 224 27.10 -10.67 -31.39
C GLN A 224 26.51 -9.29 -31.11
N GLU A 225 26.25 -8.51 -32.17
CA GLU A 225 25.60 -7.19 -32.14
C GLU A 225 24.17 -7.21 -31.56
N GLU A 226 23.38 -8.23 -31.89
CA GLU A 226 22.03 -8.40 -31.33
C GLU A 226 22.04 -8.82 -29.86
N ARG A 227 23.18 -9.33 -29.37
CA ARG A 227 23.36 -9.77 -27.99
C ARG A 227 23.57 -8.59 -27.03
N TYR A 228 23.86 -7.39 -27.54
CA TYR A 228 24.18 -6.18 -26.76
C TYR A 228 23.16 -5.03 -26.93
N LEU A 229 22.06 -5.26 -27.64
CA LEU A 229 20.90 -4.36 -27.74
C LEU A 229 19.84 -4.70 -26.68
#